data_AF-A0A960ZPK8-F1
#
_entry.id   AF-A0A960ZPK8-F1
#
_cell.length_a   1.000
_cell.length_b   1.000
_cell.length_c   1.000
_cell.angle_alpha   90.00
_cell.angle_beta   90.00
_cell.angle_gamma   90.00
#
_symmetry.space_group_name_H-M   'P 1'
#
loop_
_entity.id
_entity.type
_entity.pdbx_description
1 polymer ?
#
loop_
_entity_poly.entity_id
_entity_poly.type
_entity_poly.pdbx_seq_one_letter_code
_entity_poly.pdbx_strand_id
1 'polypeptide(L)'
;MRHATLVSLLRAVLSTPTAPYHEYHVARLIRERLAGMPHVSVEADAFGNLVARYRRGRKKAQLAYAAHMDHPGWVRHEGEPVFLGGVPEERLASHPVEWFGDFGMWKLKPFEIRDGLVSSRVCDDLVGCAAILAMFADLEERQAEATVYGLFTRAEEVGFVGAIEMAKRWPLPAGVRFVSLETSAPRGGAEQGKGPVIRVGDRSSVFDDTVTAELLDAAAGAKIPCQRALLDGGSCEATAMNLYGIPAAGISVLLGNYHNCPPGSGIAEEFVSLADVKALVTLITATAIRMAGAKPGESSKDRLRQRLEQRLREHRKFERAARKAWNRESE
;
A
#
# COMPACT_ATOMS: atom_id res chain seq x y z
N MET A 1 -8.07 -17.00 -4.47
CA MET A 1 -8.76 -16.17 -5.47
C MET A 1 -8.53 -16.69 -6.89
N ARG A 2 -9.63 -16.88 -7.61
CA ARG A 2 -9.61 -17.21 -9.05
C ARG A 2 -9.15 -16.01 -9.89
N HIS A 3 -8.34 -16.28 -10.92
CA HIS A 3 -7.79 -15.25 -11.82
C HIS A 3 -8.86 -14.32 -12.42
N ALA A 4 -9.99 -14.88 -12.85
CA ALA A 4 -11.10 -14.14 -13.45
C ALA A 4 -11.72 -13.12 -12.47
N THR A 5 -11.81 -13.45 -11.18
CA THR A 5 -12.32 -12.56 -10.13
C THR A 5 -11.44 -11.32 -10.00
N LEU A 6 -10.11 -11.51 -9.93
CA LEU A 6 -9.17 -10.40 -9.84
C LEU A 6 -9.26 -9.48 -11.08
N VAL A 7 -9.28 -10.06 -12.28
CA VAL A 7 -9.38 -9.28 -13.53
C VAL A 7 -10.70 -8.49 -13.58
N SER A 8 -11.80 -9.09 -13.13
CA SER A 8 -13.10 -8.41 -13.07
C SER A 8 -13.09 -7.24 -12.06
N LEU A 9 -12.44 -7.43 -10.90
CA LEU A 9 -12.28 -6.36 -9.92
C LEU A 9 -11.40 -5.23 -10.45
N LEU A 10 -10.23 -5.56 -11.00
CA LEU A 10 -9.33 -4.58 -11.60
C LEU A 10 -10.04 -3.77 -12.69
N ARG A 11 -10.73 -4.43 -13.63
CA ARG A 11 -11.48 -3.74 -14.67
C ARG A 11 -12.49 -2.76 -14.09
N ALA A 12 -13.27 -3.17 -13.10
CA ALA A 12 -14.30 -2.31 -12.51
C ALA A 12 -13.69 -1.11 -11.76
N VAL A 13 -12.66 -1.35 -10.94
CA VAL A 13 -12.03 -0.31 -10.12
C VAL A 13 -11.26 0.68 -11.00
N LEU A 14 -10.34 0.20 -11.84
CA LEU A 14 -9.49 1.06 -12.67
C LEU A 14 -10.26 1.79 -13.78
N SER A 15 -11.44 1.30 -14.17
CA SER A 15 -12.31 2.05 -15.12
C SER A 15 -13.11 3.17 -14.47
N THR A 16 -13.06 3.32 -13.14
CA THR A 16 -13.85 4.32 -12.42
C THR A 16 -13.11 5.65 -12.43
N PRO A 17 -13.74 6.76 -12.86
CA PRO A 17 -13.09 8.07 -12.88
C PRO A 17 -12.94 8.61 -11.45
N THR A 18 -11.85 9.35 -11.22
CA THR A 18 -11.52 9.94 -9.92
C THR A 18 -10.57 11.12 -10.10
N ALA A 19 -10.53 12.01 -9.11
CA ALA A 19 -9.58 13.10 -8.95
C ALA A 19 -9.50 13.48 -7.46
N PRO A 20 -8.51 14.26 -7.02
CA PRO A 20 -8.40 14.62 -5.61
C PRO A 20 -9.65 15.37 -5.16
N TYR A 21 -10.23 14.98 -4.02
CA TYR A 21 -11.52 15.44 -3.49
C TYR A 21 -12.78 15.01 -4.26
N HIS A 22 -12.66 14.32 -5.40
CA HIS A 22 -13.76 13.84 -6.23
C HIS A 22 -13.82 12.30 -6.32
N GLU A 23 -13.44 11.62 -5.24
CA GLU A 23 -13.30 10.15 -5.18
C GLU A 23 -14.65 9.42 -5.03
N TYR A 24 -15.78 10.14 -5.06
CA TYR A 24 -17.11 9.60 -4.74
C TYR A 24 -17.55 8.46 -5.67
N HIS A 25 -17.11 8.44 -6.92
CA HIS A 25 -17.39 7.30 -7.82
C HIS A 25 -16.65 6.03 -7.38
N VAL A 26 -15.38 6.15 -7.02
CA VAL A 26 -14.55 5.04 -6.52
C VAL A 26 -15.07 4.57 -5.15
N ALA A 27 -15.36 5.51 -4.25
CA ALA A 27 -15.90 5.22 -2.94
C ALA A 27 -17.25 4.48 -3.03
N ARG A 28 -18.14 4.89 -3.93
CA ARG A 28 -19.40 4.19 -4.19
C ARG A 28 -19.17 2.76 -4.69
N LEU A 29 -18.29 2.57 -5.68
CA LEU A 29 -17.95 1.25 -6.20
C LEU A 29 -17.39 0.35 -5.10
N ILE A 30 -16.47 0.85 -4.26
CA ILE A 30 -15.91 0.11 -3.12
C ILE A 30 -17.04 -0.35 -2.19
N ARG A 31 -17.94 0.56 -1.79
CA ARG A 31 -19.09 0.21 -0.93
C ARG A 31 -19.98 -0.85 -1.56
N GLU A 32 -20.31 -0.72 -2.85
CA GLU A 32 -21.11 -1.70 -3.59
C GLU A 32 -20.43 -3.09 -3.61
N ARG A 33 -19.11 -3.14 -3.78
CA ARG A 33 -18.35 -4.40 -3.78
C ARG A 33 -18.27 -5.03 -2.39
N LEU A 34 -18.12 -4.22 -1.35
CA LEU A 34 -18.04 -4.70 0.03
C LEU A 34 -19.40 -5.16 0.59
N ALA A 35 -20.50 -4.56 0.14
CA ALA A 35 -21.85 -4.92 0.59
C ALA A 35 -22.21 -6.40 0.32
N GLY A 36 -21.56 -7.03 -0.66
CA GLY A 36 -21.73 -8.46 -0.96
C GLY A 36 -20.91 -9.41 -0.08
N MET A 37 -20.09 -8.91 0.85
CA MET A 37 -19.19 -9.71 1.67
C MET A 37 -19.71 -9.81 3.11
N PRO A 38 -20.18 -10.98 3.58
CA PRO A 38 -20.92 -11.10 4.84
C PRO A 38 -20.11 -10.75 6.10
N HIS A 39 -18.77 -10.85 6.05
CA HIS A 39 -17.89 -10.55 7.18
C HIS A 39 -17.18 -9.21 7.04
N VAL A 40 -17.55 -8.37 6.07
CA VAL A 40 -16.96 -7.04 5.88
C VAL A 40 -17.95 -5.94 6.25
N SER A 41 -17.56 -5.06 7.16
CA SER A 41 -18.24 -3.79 7.43
C SER A 41 -17.46 -2.64 6.82
N VAL A 42 -18.14 -1.58 6.36
CA VAL A 42 -17.49 -0.36 5.86
C VAL A 42 -18.19 0.89 6.37
N GLU A 43 -17.42 1.83 6.91
CA GLU A 43 -17.87 3.15 7.34
C GLU A 43 -17.00 4.25 6.71
N ALA A 44 -17.42 5.51 6.82
CA ALA A 44 -16.55 6.64 6.50
C ALA A 44 -16.12 7.32 7.80
N ASP A 45 -14.89 7.82 7.83
CA ASP A 45 -14.46 8.75 8.87
C ASP A 45 -14.98 10.17 8.60
N ALA A 46 -14.61 11.12 9.46
CA ALA A 46 -15.07 12.51 9.36
C ALA A 46 -14.57 13.25 8.10
N PHE A 47 -13.45 12.82 7.51
CA PHE A 47 -12.91 13.39 6.27
C PHE A 47 -13.51 12.73 5.01
N GLY A 48 -14.06 11.53 5.18
CA GLY A 48 -14.66 10.74 4.12
C GLY A 48 -13.78 9.58 3.64
N ASN A 49 -12.65 9.31 4.30
CA ASN A 49 -11.90 8.08 4.04
C ASN A 49 -12.79 6.88 4.37
N LEU A 50 -12.69 5.80 3.60
CA LEU A 50 -13.44 4.58 3.91
C LEU A 50 -12.63 3.68 4.83
N VAL A 51 -13.26 3.23 5.92
CA VAL A 51 -12.69 2.28 6.85
C VAL A 51 -13.47 0.97 6.73
N ALA A 52 -12.90 0.01 6.00
CA ALA A 52 -13.43 -1.33 5.87
C ALA A 52 -12.76 -2.28 6.87
N ARG A 53 -13.54 -3.22 7.40
CA ARG A 53 -13.05 -4.23 8.33
C ARG A 53 -13.61 -5.60 7.96
N TYR A 54 -12.73 -6.51 7.61
CA TYR A 54 -13.05 -7.93 7.61
C TYR A 54 -12.92 -8.48 9.03
N ARG A 55 -13.92 -9.23 9.49
CA ARG A 55 -13.87 -9.91 10.79
C ARG A 55 -14.61 -11.25 10.73
N ARG A 56 -13.84 -12.32 10.79
CA ARG A 56 -14.34 -13.67 11.03
C ARG A 56 -13.59 -14.30 12.21
N GLY A 57 -14.32 -14.71 13.25
CA GLY A 57 -13.75 -15.21 14.50
C GLY A 57 -13.47 -14.12 15.55
N ARG A 58 -12.58 -14.43 16.50
CA ARG A 58 -12.35 -13.61 17.72
C ARG A 58 -10.99 -12.90 17.75
N LYS A 59 -10.13 -13.12 16.77
CA LYS A 59 -8.78 -12.53 16.72
C LYS A 59 -8.87 -11.01 16.56
N LYS A 60 -8.01 -10.26 17.23
CA LYS A 60 -7.92 -8.80 17.07
C LYS A 60 -7.16 -8.47 15.79
N ALA A 61 -7.51 -7.35 15.16
CA ALA A 61 -6.74 -6.85 14.04
C ALA A 61 -5.37 -6.36 14.50
N GLN A 62 -4.36 -6.59 13.66
CA GLN A 62 -3.00 -6.10 13.87
C GLN A 62 -2.51 -5.20 12.73
N LEU A 63 -3.17 -5.25 11.57
CA LEU A 63 -2.82 -4.50 10.38
C LEU A 63 -4.04 -3.80 9.78
N ALA A 64 -3.75 -2.67 9.15
CA ALA A 64 -4.61 -1.97 8.23
C ALA A 64 -3.83 -1.73 6.93
N TYR A 65 -4.33 -2.23 5.81
CA TYR A 65 -3.81 -1.92 4.48
C TYR A 65 -4.53 -0.70 3.96
N ALA A 66 -3.80 0.28 3.45
CA ALA A 66 -4.35 1.50 2.89
C ALA A 66 -4.01 1.64 1.41
N ALA A 67 -4.90 2.26 0.66
CA ALA A 67 -4.70 2.63 -0.74
C ALA A 67 -5.51 3.92 -0.99
N HIS A 68 -4.98 4.84 -1.79
CA HIS A 68 -5.69 6.08 -2.07
C HIS A 68 -6.66 5.95 -3.24
N MET A 69 -7.78 6.67 -3.16
CA MET A 69 -8.87 6.59 -4.13
C MET A 69 -8.80 7.65 -5.23
N ASP A 70 -7.94 8.66 -5.07
CA ASP A 70 -7.72 9.72 -6.05
C ASP A 70 -6.56 9.42 -7.01
N HIS A 71 -6.45 10.25 -8.04
CA HIS A 71 -5.39 10.28 -9.03
C HIS A 71 -5.25 11.72 -9.55
N PRO A 72 -4.10 12.20 -10.04
CA PRO A 72 -3.96 13.57 -10.51
C PRO A 72 -4.98 13.93 -11.60
N GLY A 73 -5.51 15.14 -11.54
CA GLY A 73 -6.56 15.58 -12.47
C GLY A 73 -7.00 17.02 -12.27
N TRP A 74 -7.92 17.46 -13.12
CA TRP A 74 -8.52 18.79 -13.05
C TRP A 74 -9.74 18.77 -12.13
N VAL A 75 -9.93 19.82 -11.35
CA VAL A 75 -11.15 20.10 -10.57
C VAL A 75 -11.66 21.48 -10.91
N ARG A 76 -12.98 21.68 -10.85
CA ARG A 76 -13.59 23.01 -10.98
C ARG A 76 -13.55 23.73 -9.64
N HIS A 77 -12.74 24.78 -9.55
CA HIS A 77 -12.69 25.66 -8.39
C HIS A 77 -13.09 27.07 -8.83
N GLU A 78 -14.16 27.61 -8.24
CA GLU A 78 -14.71 28.93 -8.59
C GLU A 78 -15.05 29.10 -10.08
N GLY A 79 -15.42 28.00 -10.74
CA GLY A 79 -15.74 27.96 -12.18
C GLY A 79 -14.56 27.65 -13.09
N GLU A 80 -13.33 27.76 -12.58
CA GLU A 80 -12.10 27.57 -13.35
C GLU A 80 -11.50 26.16 -13.15
N PRO A 81 -10.88 25.57 -14.19
CA PRO A 81 -10.20 24.29 -14.09
C PRO A 81 -8.83 24.44 -13.42
N VAL A 82 -8.64 23.79 -12.26
CA VAL A 82 -7.37 23.74 -11.53
C VAL A 82 -6.84 22.31 -11.55
N PHE A 83 -5.58 22.11 -11.92
CA PHE A 83 -4.95 20.79 -11.85
C PHE A 83 -4.45 20.52 -10.43
N LEU A 84 -4.79 19.36 -9.88
CA LEU A 84 -4.35 18.88 -8.58
C LEU A 84 -3.55 17.58 -8.76
N GLY A 85 -2.36 17.54 -8.17
CA GLY A 85 -1.42 16.43 -8.30
C GLY A 85 -0.06 16.86 -8.87
N GLY A 86 0.94 15.99 -8.77
CA GLY A 86 2.32 16.29 -9.19
C GLY A 86 2.60 15.93 -10.66
N VAL A 87 2.49 16.89 -11.58
CA VAL A 87 2.82 16.68 -13.01
C VAL A 87 3.55 17.91 -13.57
N PRO A 88 4.56 17.75 -14.46
CA PRO A 88 5.20 18.89 -15.12
C PRO A 88 4.20 19.75 -15.90
N GLU A 89 4.25 21.07 -15.69
CA GLU A 89 3.27 22.03 -16.23
C GLU A 89 3.15 21.95 -17.76
N GLU A 90 4.28 21.73 -18.46
CA GLU A 90 4.34 21.61 -19.91
C GLU A 90 3.55 20.40 -20.45
N ARG A 91 3.20 19.43 -19.60
CA ARG A 91 2.43 18.24 -20.00
C ARG A 91 0.93 18.41 -19.85
N LEU A 92 0.46 19.35 -19.02
CA LEU A 92 -0.95 19.48 -18.67
C LEU A 92 -1.85 19.65 -19.90
N ALA A 93 -1.45 20.52 -20.83
CA ALA A 93 -2.19 20.79 -22.06
C ALA A 93 -1.82 19.86 -23.24
N SER A 94 -0.93 18.87 -23.04
CA SER A 94 -0.38 18.05 -24.13
C SER A 94 -1.30 16.93 -24.62
N HIS A 95 -2.42 16.69 -23.93
CA HIS A 95 -3.38 15.63 -24.26
C HIS A 95 -4.82 16.03 -23.92
N PRO A 96 -5.83 15.57 -24.67
CA PRO A 96 -7.23 15.93 -24.40
C PRO A 96 -7.72 15.52 -23.01
N VAL A 97 -8.65 16.28 -22.46
CA VAL A 97 -9.29 16.02 -21.16
C VAL A 97 -10.73 15.51 -21.36
N GLU A 98 -11.10 14.47 -20.64
CA GLU A 98 -12.47 13.99 -20.47
C GLU A 98 -13.03 14.49 -19.13
N TRP A 99 -14.19 15.13 -19.16
CA TRP A 99 -14.83 15.72 -17.98
C TRP A 99 -15.95 14.83 -17.44
N PHE A 100 -15.98 14.66 -16.12
CA PHE A 100 -16.93 13.83 -15.36
C PHE A 100 -17.78 14.70 -14.41
N GLY A 101 -18.31 15.80 -14.93
CA GLY A 101 -18.99 16.84 -14.14
C GLY A 101 -17.99 17.87 -13.64
N ASP A 102 -17.72 17.86 -12.33
CA ASP A 102 -16.90 18.88 -11.66
C ASP A 102 -15.39 18.61 -11.70
N PHE A 103 -14.98 17.49 -12.28
CA PHE A 103 -13.56 17.13 -12.43
C PHE A 103 -13.27 16.54 -13.80
N GLY A 104 -12.01 16.55 -14.20
CA GLY A 104 -11.54 16.07 -15.49
C GLY A 104 -10.25 15.26 -15.37
N MET A 105 -10.08 14.30 -16.27
CA MET A 105 -8.90 13.45 -16.37
C MET A 105 -8.43 13.45 -17.82
N TRP A 106 -7.17 13.08 -18.08
CA TRP A 106 -6.78 12.84 -19.46
C TRP A 106 -7.65 11.76 -20.11
N LYS A 107 -8.02 12.01 -21.36
CA LYS A 107 -8.80 11.09 -22.19
C LYS A 107 -7.90 9.94 -22.65
N LEU A 108 -7.70 9.00 -21.74
CA LEU A 108 -6.93 7.78 -21.89
C LEU A 108 -7.85 6.57 -21.74
N LYS A 109 -7.43 5.40 -22.23
CA LYS A 109 -8.21 4.18 -22.08
C LYS A 109 -8.43 3.88 -20.59
N PRO A 110 -9.67 3.56 -20.18
CA PRO A 110 -9.96 3.27 -18.78
C PRO A 110 -9.27 1.99 -18.30
N PHE A 111 -9.17 0.97 -19.15
CA PHE A 111 -8.60 -0.31 -18.76
C PHE A 111 -8.28 -1.19 -19.97
N GLU A 112 -7.08 -1.76 -20.00
CA GLU A 112 -6.66 -2.78 -20.95
C GLU A 112 -5.77 -3.83 -20.24
N ILE A 113 -5.88 -5.09 -20.63
CA ILE A 113 -4.86 -6.11 -20.32
C ILE A 113 -4.27 -6.58 -21.64
N ARG A 114 -2.96 -6.46 -21.76
CA ARG A 114 -2.21 -6.89 -22.94
C ARG A 114 -0.84 -7.39 -22.50
N ASP A 115 -0.41 -8.54 -23.02
CA ASP A 115 0.92 -9.13 -22.77
C ASP A 115 1.31 -9.23 -21.27
N GLY A 116 0.33 -9.51 -20.41
CA GLY A 116 0.54 -9.64 -18.96
C GLY A 116 0.63 -8.31 -18.20
N LEU A 117 0.48 -7.17 -18.87
CA LEU A 117 0.39 -5.86 -18.27
C LEU A 117 -1.07 -5.43 -18.13
N VAL A 118 -1.38 -4.76 -17.03
CA VAL A 118 -2.60 -3.99 -16.82
C VAL A 118 -2.27 -2.55 -17.12
N SER A 119 -2.97 -1.94 -18.08
CA SER A 119 -2.85 -0.53 -18.41
C SER A 119 -4.15 0.21 -18.09
N SER A 120 -4.03 1.42 -17.54
CA SER A 120 -5.16 2.26 -17.17
C SER A 120 -4.74 3.72 -17.16
N ARG A 121 -5.71 4.62 -17.26
CA ARG A 121 -5.51 6.03 -16.91
C ARG A 121 -5.20 6.25 -15.42
N VAL A 122 -5.52 5.27 -14.56
CA VAL A 122 -5.40 5.31 -13.10
C VAL A 122 -4.94 3.97 -12.56
N CYS A 123 -3.66 3.66 -12.62
CA CYS A 123 -3.11 2.56 -11.84
C CYS A 123 -2.80 3.03 -10.43
N ASP A 124 -2.20 4.21 -10.30
CA ASP A 124 -1.89 4.85 -9.01
C ASP A 124 -3.14 5.51 -8.40
N ASP A 125 -3.66 5.09 -7.24
CA ASP A 125 -3.46 3.79 -6.58
C ASP A 125 -4.74 2.95 -6.57
N LEU A 126 -5.51 3.05 -7.66
CA LEU A 126 -6.67 2.20 -7.85
C LEU A 126 -6.30 0.70 -7.95
N VAL A 127 -5.03 0.37 -8.24
CA VAL A 127 -4.49 -0.99 -8.10
C VAL A 127 -4.45 -1.43 -6.63
N GLY A 128 -3.97 -0.60 -5.71
CA GLY A 128 -4.02 -0.87 -4.27
C GLY A 128 -5.46 -1.02 -3.76
N CYS A 129 -6.36 -0.14 -4.20
CA CYS A 129 -7.79 -0.24 -3.87
C CYS A 129 -8.38 -1.60 -4.32
N ALA A 130 -8.10 -2.01 -5.55
CA ALA A 130 -8.53 -3.30 -6.08
C ALA A 130 -7.89 -4.47 -5.32
N ALA A 131 -6.63 -4.33 -4.88
CA ALA A 131 -5.94 -5.35 -4.12
C ALA A 131 -6.56 -5.57 -2.73
N ILE A 132 -6.98 -4.50 -2.03
CA ILE A 132 -7.69 -4.60 -0.75
C ILE A 132 -9.05 -5.31 -0.94
N LEU A 133 -9.83 -4.92 -1.94
CA LEU A 133 -11.09 -5.60 -2.27
C LEU A 133 -10.87 -7.08 -2.60
N ALA A 134 -9.78 -7.38 -3.32
CA ALA A 134 -9.43 -8.74 -3.65
C ALA A 134 -9.01 -9.55 -2.42
N MET A 135 -8.22 -8.97 -1.51
CA MET A 135 -7.88 -9.60 -0.23
C MET A 135 -9.13 -10.01 0.53
N PHE A 136 -10.10 -9.12 0.69
CA PHE A 136 -11.35 -9.45 1.39
C PHE A 136 -12.13 -10.58 0.70
N ALA A 137 -12.26 -10.53 -0.63
CA ALA A 137 -12.90 -11.61 -1.38
C ALA A 137 -12.16 -12.95 -1.22
N ASP A 138 -10.82 -12.95 -1.16
CA ASP A 138 -10.02 -14.17 -0.93
C ASP A 138 -10.17 -14.70 0.50
N LEU A 139 -10.26 -13.81 1.49
CA LEU A 139 -10.51 -14.19 2.89
C LEU A 139 -11.89 -14.83 3.06
N GLU A 140 -12.92 -14.29 2.39
CA GLU A 140 -14.28 -14.88 2.35
C GLU A 140 -14.27 -16.25 1.67
N GLU A 141 -13.65 -16.37 0.47
CA GLU A 141 -13.55 -17.62 -0.29
C GLU A 141 -12.87 -18.72 0.53
N ARG A 142 -11.83 -18.37 1.30
CA ARG A 142 -11.11 -19.29 2.19
C ARG A 142 -11.79 -19.51 3.54
N GLN A 143 -12.83 -18.74 3.84
CA GLN A 143 -13.43 -18.69 5.18
C GLN A 143 -12.35 -18.48 6.26
N ALA A 144 -11.43 -17.54 6.04
CA ALA A 144 -10.28 -17.36 6.93
C ALA A 144 -10.71 -16.74 8.27
N GLU A 145 -10.31 -17.31 9.40
CA GLU A 145 -10.45 -16.66 10.71
C GLU A 145 -9.40 -15.57 10.90
N ALA A 146 -9.75 -14.33 10.55
CA ALA A 146 -8.88 -13.18 10.66
C ALA A 146 -9.70 -11.92 10.96
N THR A 147 -9.01 -10.91 11.48
CA THR A 147 -9.51 -9.53 11.53
C THR A 147 -8.45 -8.63 10.91
N VAL A 148 -8.82 -7.86 9.88
CA VAL A 148 -7.91 -6.95 9.17
C VAL A 148 -8.70 -5.77 8.62
N TYR A 149 -8.07 -4.61 8.61
CA TYR A 149 -8.66 -3.39 8.05
C TYR A 149 -8.16 -3.12 6.64
N GLY A 150 -9.04 -2.55 5.83
CA GLY A 150 -8.78 -1.98 4.52
C GLY A 150 -9.19 -0.52 4.57
N LEU A 151 -8.25 0.38 4.37
CA LEU A 151 -8.44 1.82 4.40
C LEU A 151 -8.40 2.33 2.97
N PHE A 152 -9.35 3.17 2.61
CA PHE A 152 -9.36 3.82 1.32
C PHE A 152 -9.31 5.32 1.54
N THR A 153 -8.14 5.90 1.33
CA THR A 153 -7.85 7.30 1.67
C THR A 153 -8.24 8.24 0.53
N ARG A 154 -8.42 9.51 0.88
CA ARG A 154 -8.80 10.59 -0.04
C ARG A 154 -7.66 11.59 -0.19
N ALA A 155 -7.60 12.25 -1.33
CA ALA A 155 -6.71 13.39 -1.57
C ALA A 155 -5.24 13.11 -1.19
N GLU A 156 -4.72 11.96 -1.59
CA GLU A 156 -3.31 11.60 -1.39
C GLU A 156 -2.41 12.45 -2.29
N GLU A 157 -2.82 12.65 -3.55
CA GLU A 157 -2.00 13.24 -4.61
C GLU A 157 -1.67 14.73 -4.38
N VAL A 158 -2.34 15.33 -3.41
CA VAL A 158 -2.15 16.71 -2.95
C VAL A 158 -1.43 16.81 -1.61
N GLY A 159 -0.78 15.72 -1.17
CA GLY A 159 0.06 15.67 0.01
C GLY A 159 -0.51 14.85 1.18
N PHE A 160 -1.01 13.64 0.89
CA PHE A 160 -1.45 12.65 1.89
C PHE A 160 -2.58 13.14 2.80
N VAL A 161 -3.45 14.03 2.32
CA VAL A 161 -4.36 14.80 3.19
C VAL A 161 -5.31 13.88 3.95
N GLY A 162 -5.90 12.89 3.28
CA GLY A 162 -6.79 11.92 3.92
C GLY A 162 -6.09 11.05 4.96
N ALA A 163 -4.88 10.57 4.67
CA ALA A 163 -4.07 9.84 5.65
C ALA A 163 -3.70 10.72 6.85
N ILE A 164 -3.31 11.98 6.65
CA ILE A 164 -2.98 12.91 7.73
C ILE A 164 -4.19 13.15 8.64
N GLU A 165 -5.37 13.41 8.07
CA GLU A 165 -6.61 13.58 8.85
C GLU A 165 -6.97 12.32 9.63
N MET A 166 -6.81 11.14 9.02
CA MET A 166 -7.00 9.86 9.69
C MET A 166 -5.99 9.66 10.84
N ALA A 167 -4.72 10.00 10.63
CA ALA A 167 -3.66 9.81 11.61
C ALA A 167 -3.87 10.69 12.86
N LYS A 168 -4.32 11.94 12.69
CA LYS A 168 -4.67 12.85 13.79
C LYS A 168 -5.76 12.28 14.72
N ARG A 169 -6.64 11.44 14.18
CA ARG A 169 -7.75 10.81 14.90
C ARG A 169 -7.86 9.33 14.55
N TRP A 170 -6.79 8.59 14.83
CA TRP A 170 -6.66 7.19 14.46
C TRP A 170 -7.92 6.38 14.82
N PRO A 171 -8.71 5.91 13.84
CA PRO A 171 -10.02 5.33 14.10
C PRO A 171 -9.93 3.86 14.55
N LEU A 172 -8.74 3.28 14.52
CA LEU A 172 -8.53 1.85 14.78
C LEU A 172 -8.03 1.60 16.20
N PRO A 173 -8.22 0.38 16.75
CA PRO A 173 -7.68 0.02 18.05
C PRO A 173 -6.17 0.23 18.16
N ALA A 174 -5.71 0.54 19.37
CA ALA A 174 -4.29 0.68 19.66
C ALA A 174 -3.50 -0.58 19.26
N GLY A 175 -2.34 -0.38 18.63
CA GLY A 175 -1.46 -1.44 18.15
C GLY A 175 -1.77 -1.98 16.75
N VAL A 176 -2.86 -1.54 16.11
CA VAL A 176 -3.04 -1.75 14.66
C VAL A 176 -2.00 -0.92 13.91
N ARG A 177 -1.23 -1.59 13.05
CA ARG A 177 -0.15 -0.99 12.27
C ARG A 177 -0.63 -0.70 10.84
N PHE A 178 -0.05 0.31 10.21
CA PHE A 178 -0.45 0.78 8.88
C PHE A 178 0.45 0.21 7.79
N VAL A 179 -0.13 -0.13 6.64
CA VAL A 179 0.63 -0.54 5.45
C VAL A 179 0.09 0.22 4.23
N SER A 180 0.85 1.19 3.73
CA SER A 180 0.59 1.85 2.44
C SER A 180 0.72 0.81 1.34
N LEU A 181 -0.35 0.58 0.59
CA LEU A 181 -0.26 0.04 -0.75
C LEU A 181 -0.12 1.23 -1.68
N GLU A 182 0.78 1.14 -2.63
CA GLU A 182 1.06 2.22 -3.56
C GLU A 182 1.48 1.62 -4.90
N THR A 183 1.61 2.49 -5.90
CA THR A 183 2.47 2.19 -7.04
C THR A 183 3.69 3.11 -7.06
N SER A 184 4.74 2.74 -7.78
CA SER A 184 5.97 3.55 -7.83
C SER A 184 6.78 3.24 -9.06
N ALA A 185 7.45 4.24 -9.62
CA ALA A 185 8.47 4.02 -10.63
C ALA A 185 9.59 3.06 -10.10
N PRO A 186 10.22 2.24 -10.98
CA PRO A 186 11.33 1.37 -10.60
C PRO A 186 12.52 2.14 -10.02
N ARG A 187 12.96 1.79 -8.81
CA ARG A 187 14.09 2.39 -8.09
C ARG A 187 14.75 1.38 -7.16
N GLY A 188 15.94 1.70 -6.66
CA GLY A 188 16.63 0.85 -5.65
C GLY A 188 16.92 -0.58 -6.13
N GLY A 189 17.09 -0.77 -7.45
CA GLY A 189 17.29 -2.07 -8.08
C GLY A 189 16.03 -2.94 -8.20
N ALA A 190 14.85 -2.42 -7.83
CA ALA A 190 13.59 -3.14 -8.03
C ALA A 190 13.15 -3.09 -9.49
N GLU A 191 12.64 -4.23 -9.99
CA GLU A 191 12.21 -4.40 -11.38
C GLU A 191 10.74 -4.86 -11.45
N GLN A 192 9.99 -4.32 -12.42
CA GLN A 192 8.62 -4.76 -12.68
C GLN A 192 8.62 -6.23 -13.12
N GLY A 193 7.63 -7.00 -12.67
CA GLY A 193 7.52 -8.44 -12.96
C GLY A 193 8.28 -9.35 -12.00
N LYS A 194 9.00 -8.80 -11.02
CA LYS A 194 9.74 -9.56 -9.99
C LYS A 194 9.00 -9.64 -8.65
N GLY A 195 7.71 -9.29 -8.64
CA GLY A 195 6.86 -9.26 -7.45
C GLY A 195 6.83 -7.88 -6.77
N PRO A 196 5.86 -7.66 -5.86
CA PRO A 196 5.71 -6.40 -5.14
C PRO A 196 6.94 -6.07 -4.30
N VAL A 197 7.21 -4.78 -4.15
CA VAL A 197 8.33 -4.26 -3.38
C VAL A 197 7.87 -3.97 -1.96
N ILE A 198 8.35 -4.72 -0.98
CA ILE A 198 8.25 -4.35 0.44
C ILE A 198 9.25 -3.22 0.68
N ARG A 199 8.75 -2.00 0.88
CA ARG A 199 9.56 -0.79 1.02
C ARG A 199 10.20 -0.75 2.40
N VAL A 200 11.51 -0.49 2.46
CA VAL A 200 12.22 -0.24 3.73
C VAL A 200 12.17 1.23 4.14
N GLY A 201 11.68 2.08 3.25
CA GLY A 201 11.58 3.52 3.41
C GLY A 201 11.26 4.18 2.08
N ASP A 202 11.28 5.50 2.11
CA ASP A 202 11.05 6.36 0.98
C ASP A 202 12.06 7.53 0.95
N ARG A 203 11.79 8.58 0.17
CA ARG A 203 12.66 9.76 0.08
C ARG A 203 12.82 10.49 1.43
N SER A 204 11.82 10.40 2.29
CA SER A 204 11.72 11.19 3.52
C SER A 204 12.05 10.41 4.78
N SER A 205 11.71 9.12 4.84
CA SER A 205 11.84 8.35 6.07
C SER A 205 12.17 6.87 5.84
N VAL A 206 12.70 6.24 6.89
CA VAL A 206 12.75 4.78 7.01
C VAL A 206 11.48 4.30 7.68
N PHE A 207 10.97 3.16 7.22
CA PHE A 207 9.71 2.60 7.72
C PHE A 207 9.93 1.69 8.92
N ASP A 208 8.83 1.42 9.64
CA ASP A 208 8.86 0.60 10.85
C ASP A 208 9.43 -0.80 10.54
N ASP A 209 10.50 -1.14 11.24
CA ASP A 209 11.26 -2.36 11.01
C ASP A 209 10.48 -3.62 11.45
N THR A 210 9.49 -3.47 12.33
CA THR A 210 8.61 -4.56 12.76
C THR A 210 7.56 -4.84 11.70
N VAL A 211 6.91 -3.81 11.15
CA VAL A 211 5.93 -3.97 10.06
C VAL A 211 6.59 -4.60 8.83
N THR A 212 7.75 -4.08 8.42
CA THR A 212 8.49 -4.63 7.26
C THR A 212 8.93 -6.08 7.49
N ALA A 213 9.35 -6.46 8.71
CA ALA A 213 9.69 -7.84 9.03
C ALA A 213 8.49 -8.80 8.95
N GLU A 214 7.30 -8.38 9.41
CA GLU A 214 6.10 -9.22 9.32
C GLU A 214 5.71 -9.49 7.86
N LEU A 215 5.83 -8.48 6.99
CA LEU A 215 5.59 -8.63 5.54
C LEU A 215 6.59 -9.61 4.91
N LEU A 216 7.89 -9.50 5.25
CA LEU A 216 8.94 -10.39 4.75
C LEU A 216 8.75 -11.83 5.26
N ASP A 217 8.36 -11.99 6.51
CA ASP A 217 8.07 -13.30 7.10
C ASP A 217 6.87 -13.97 6.42
N ALA A 218 5.81 -13.20 6.14
CA ALA A 218 4.66 -13.69 5.41
C ALA A 218 5.04 -14.10 3.98
N ALA A 219 5.80 -13.27 3.27
CA ALA A 219 6.30 -13.58 1.94
C ALA A 219 7.15 -14.86 1.92
N ALA A 220 8.11 -14.99 2.84
CA ALA A 220 8.98 -16.15 2.96
C ALA A 220 8.19 -17.43 3.30
N GLY A 221 7.29 -17.35 4.28
CA GLY A 221 6.46 -18.48 4.72
C GLY A 221 5.52 -19.00 3.62
N ALA A 222 4.98 -18.11 2.80
CA ALA A 222 4.11 -18.44 1.68
C ALA A 222 4.84 -18.59 0.33
N LYS A 223 6.17 -18.46 0.31
CA LYS A 223 7.02 -18.52 -0.90
C LYS A 223 6.56 -17.55 -2.00
N ILE A 224 6.17 -16.35 -1.61
CA ILE A 224 5.66 -15.32 -2.51
C ILE A 224 6.86 -14.54 -3.06
N PRO A 225 6.99 -14.40 -4.39
CA PRO A 225 7.99 -13.51 -4.97
C PRO A 225 7.74 -12.08 -4.50
N CYS A 226 8.74 -11.48 -3.85
CA CYS A 226 8.72 -10.09 -3.45
C CYS A 226 10.14 -9.53 -3.50
N GLN A 227 10.23 -8.22 -3.63
CA GLN A 227 11.47 -7.48 -3.60
C GLN A 227 11.53 -6.67 -2.31
N ARG A 228 12.74 -6.38 -1.83
CA ARG A 228 12.95 -5.48 -0.70
C ARG A 228 13.88 -4.36 -1.16
N ALA A 229 13.37 -3.13 -1.23
CA ALA A 229 14.14 -1.99 -1.72
C ALA A 229 13.75 -0.70 -1.00
N LEU A 230 14.67 0.28 -1.06
CA LEU A 230 14.38 1.68 -0.78
C LEU A 230 13.88 2.32 -2.08
N LEU A 231 12.68 2.92 -2.07
CA LEU A 231 12.15 3.65 -3.22
C LEU A 231 12.17 5.15 -2.89
N ASP A 232 13.23 5.83 -3.29
CA ASP A 232 13.62 7.18 -2.85
C ASP A 232 13.16 8.32 -3.79
N GLY A 233 12.28 8.03 -4.75
CA GLY A 233 11.79 9.03 -5.72
C GLY A 233 10.75 10.00 -5.16
N GLY A 234 10.04 9.58 -4.11
CA GLY A 234 8.93 10.30 -3.51
C GLY A 234 8.67 9.75 -2.12
N SER A 235 7.60 10.22 -1.48
CA SER A 235 7.15 9.75 -0.18
C SER A 235 5.74 9.17 -0.31
N CYS A 236 5.29 8.38 0.64
CA CYS A 236 3.91 7.87 0.65
C CYS A 236 3.27 8.02 2.03
N GLU A 237 2.00 7.62 2.16
CA GLU A 237 1.21 7.79 3.39
C GLU A 237 1.87 7.16 4.64
N ALA A 238 2.69 6.11 4.47
CA ALA A 238 3.46 5.53 5.56
C ALA A 238 4.41 6.53 6.25
N THR A 239 4.96 7.50 5.51
CA THR A 239 5.77 8.58 6.12
C THR A 239 4.91 9.44 7.04
N ALA A 240 3.72 9.86 6.59
CA ALA A 240 2.80 10.63 7.43
C ALA A 240 2.39 9.84 8.67
N MET A 241 2.01 8.58 8.52
CA MET A 241 1.58 7.71 9.63
C MET A 241 2.68 7.55 10.69
N ASN A 242 3.92 7.28 10.28
CA ASN A 242 5.06 7.17 11.20
C ASN A 242 5.29 8.49 11.97
N LEU A 243 5.15 9.66 11.32
CA LEU A 243 5.29 10.96 11.99
C LEU A 243 4.23 11.21 13.06
N TYR A 244 3.03 10.65 12.90
CA TYR A 244 1.97 10.68 13.91
C TYR A 244 2.06 9.53 14.94
N GLY A 245 3.15 8.76 14.94
CA GLY A 245 3.41 7.70 15.92
C GLY A 245 2.65 6.39 15.64
N ILE A 246 2.10 6.22 14.44
CA ILE A 246 1.44 4.98 14.00
C ILE A 246 2.49 4.15 13.26
N PRO A 247 2.89 2.96 13.76
CA PRO A 247 3.88 2.14 13.09
C PRO A 247 3.44 1.79 11.68
N ALA A 248 4.23 2.18 10.69
CA ALA A 248 3.84 2.09 9.29
C ALA A 248 4.98 1.62 8.37
N ALA A 249 4.60 0.87 7.33
CA ALA A 249 5.46 0.54 6.19
C ALA A 249 4.67 0.62 4.87
N GLY A 250 5.33 0.31 3.74
CA GLY A 250 4.72 0.35 2.42
C GLY A 250 5.02 -0.88 1.58
N ILE A 251 4.11 -1.19 0.66
CA ILE A 251 4.28 -2.17 -0.41
C ILE A 251 3.94 -1.49 -1.73
N SER A 252 4.86 -1.53 -2.70
CA SER A 252 4.61 -0.96 -4.02
C SER A 252 4.54 -2.02 -5.11
N VAL A 253 3.59 -1.87 -6.03
CA VAL A 253 3.68 -2.48 -7.36
C VAL A 253 4.45 -1.51 -8.26
N LEU A 254 5.45 -2.00 -9.00
CA LEU A 254 6.21 -1.11 -9.88
C LEU A 254 5.38 -0.67 -11.08
N LEU A 255 5.41 0.63 -11.34
CA LEU A 255 4.58 1.36 -12.28
C LEU A 255 5.41 1.92 -13.43
N GLY A 256 4.88 1.80 -14.65
CA GLY A 256 5.34 2.58 -15.79
C GLY A 256 4.45 3.79 -16.04
N ASN A 257 5.04 4.86 -16.58
CA ASN A 257 4.38 6.15 -16.86
C ASN A 257 3.73 6.79 -15.63
N TYR A 258 4.45 6.84 -14.51
CA TYR A 258 4.01 7.47 -13.26
C TYR A 258 3.30 8.82 -13.50
N HIS A 259 2.09 8.99 -12.97
CA HIS A 259 1.19 10.13 -13.20
C HIS A 259 0.90 10.40 -14.69
N ASN A 260 0.67 9.31 -15.42
CA ASN A 260 0.52 9.28 -16.87
C ASN A 260 1.68 9.92 -17.68
N CYS A 261 2.86 10.11 -17.08
CA CYS A 261 3.99 10.80 -17.70
C CYS A 261 5.08 9.81 -18.15
N PRO A 262 5.10 9.38 -19.44
CA PRO A 262 6.21 8.59 -19.96
C PRO A 262 7.53 9.39 -19.95
N PRO A 263 8.70 8.74 -19.84
CA PRO A 263 10.01 9.41 -19.72
C PRO A 263 10.37 10.41 -20.82
N GLY A 264 9.77 10.27 -22.01
CA GLY A 264 9.91 11.21 -23.12
C GLY A 264 9.02 12.43 -22.95
N SER A 265 7.93 12.49 -23.72
CA SER A 265 6.97 13.60 -23.73
C SER A 265 5.54 13.09 -23.80
N GLY A 266 4.57 14.00 -23.63
CA GLY A 266 3.15 13.71 -23.72
C GLY A 266 2.61 12.97 -22.51
N ILE A 267 1.45 12.35 -22.74
CA ILE A 267 0.64 11.65 -21.74
C ILE A 267 0.27 10.28 -22.29
N ALA A 268 0.35 9.26 -21.45
CA ALA A 268 0.01 7.88 -21.80
C ALA A 268 -0.56 7.12 -20.59
N GLU A 269 -1.28 6.03 -20.85
CA GLU A 269 -1.74 5.14 -19.79
C GLU A 269 -0.58 4.68 -18.90
N GLU A 270 -0.87 4.64 -17.61
CA GLU A 270 -0.06 3.93 -16.63
C GLU A 270 -0.12 2.43 -16.85
N PHE A 271 0.90 1.70 -16.41
CA PHE A 271 0.88 0.24 -16.50
C PHE A 271 1.65 -0.50 -15.40
N VAL A 272 1.06 -1.61 -14.95
CA VAL A 272 1.62 -2.52 -13.94
C VAL A 272 1.65 -3.97 -14.42
N SER A 273 2.57 -4.77 -13.90
CA SER A 273 2.58 -6.22 -14.10
C SER A 273 1.38 -6.88 -13.41
N LEU A 274 0.55 -7.61 -14.15
CA LEU A 274 -0.56 -8.37 -13.58
C LEU A 274 -0.08 -9.47 -12.62
N ALA A 275 1.12 -10.01 -12.85
CA ALA A 275 1.73 -10.99 -11.96
C ALA A 275 2.11 -10.35 -10.61
N ASP A 276 2.60 -9.12 -10.62
CA ASP A 276 2.97 -8.40 -9.39
C ASP A 276 1.71 -8.03 -8.59
N VAL A 277 0.64 -7.61 -9.25
CA VAL A 277 -0.66 -7.36 -8.59
C VAL A 277 -1.20 -8.64 -7.94
N LYS A 278 -1.12 -9.78 -8.62
CA LYS A 278 -1.50 -11.09 -8.03
C LYS A 278 -0.65 -11.44 -6.81
N ALA A 279 0.67 -11.20 -6.90
CA ALA A 279 1.58 -11.45 -5.79
C ALA A 279 1.31 -10.49 -4.61
N LEU A 280 0.96 -9.23 -4.88
CA LEU A 280 0.51 -8.27 -3.86
C LEU A 280 -0.72 -8.80 -3.10
N VAL A 281 -1.79 -9.19 -3.82
CA VAL A 281 -3.01 -9.74 -3.20
C VAL A 281 -2.69 -10.98 -2.36
N THR A 282 -1.85 -11.85 -2.89
CA THR A 282 -1.42 -13.07 -2.18
C THR A 282 -0.64 -12.70 -0.91
N LEU A 283 0.25 -11.71 -0.97
CA LEU A 283 1.06 -11.24 0.15
C LEU A 283 0.20 -10.65 1.27
N ILE A 284 -0.67 -9.68 0.96
CA ILE A 284 -1.50 -9.04 1.99
C ILE A 284 -2.49 -10.03 2.62
N THR A 285 -3.02 -10.98 1.83
CA THR A 285 -3.90 -12.03 2.34
C THR A 285 -3.14 -13.01 3.24
N ALA A 286 -1.97 -13.49 2.81
CA ALA A 286 -1.14 -14.40 3.59
C ALA A 286 -0.66 -13.76 4.90
N THR A 287 -0.32 -12.47 4.85
CA THR A 287 0.07 -11.69 6.03
C THR A 287 -1.10 -11.56 7.01
N ALA A 288 -2.30 -11.20 6.54
CA ALA A 288 -3.48 -11.10 7.39
C ALA A 288 -3.80 -12.42 8.11
N ILE A 289 -3.73 -13.55 7.40
CA ILE A 289 -3.93 -14.89 7.97
C ILE A 289 -2.83 -15.24 8.97
N ARG A 290 -1.55 -15.02 8.61
CA ARG A 290 -0.40 -15.28 9.48
C ARG A 290 -0.53 -14.52 10.78
N MET A 291 -0.84 -13.22 10.73
CA MET A 291 -0.92 -12.38 11.92
C MET A 291 -2.14 -12.68 12.79
N ALA A 292 -3.23 -13.24 12.24
CA ALA A 292 -4.33 -13.74 13.05
C ALA A 292 -3.95 -14.99 13.88
N GLY A 293 -3.03 -15.81 13.36
CA GLY A 293 -2.57 -17.05 13.99
C GLY A 293 -1.25 -16.97 14.78
N ALA A 294 -0.46 -15.90 14.60
CA ALA A 294 0.90 -15.80 15.11
C ALA A 294 0.99 -15.94 16.64
N LYS A 295 1.96 -16.75 17.09
CA LYS A 295 2.32 -16.84 18.51
C LYS A 295 3.52 -15.94 18.81
N PRO A 296 3.66 -15.44 20.05
CA PRO A 296 4.87 -14.74 20.47
C PRO A 296 6.12 -15.59 20.21
N GLY A 297 7.17 -15.00 19.59
CA GLY A 297 8.42 -15.70 19.29
C GLY A 297 8.53 -16.29 17.87
N GLU A 298 7.48 -16.24 17.06
CA GLU A 298 7.47 -16.80 15.69
C GLU A 298 7.95 -15.81 14.62
N SER A 299 8.26 -14.55 14.97
CA SER A 299 8.79 -13.58 14.01
C SER A 299 10.29 -13.78 13.76
N SER A 300 10.78 -13.38 12.59
CA SER A 300 12.22 -13.37 12.29
C SER A 300 13.00 -12.45 13.21
N LYS A 301 12.38 -11.35 13.67
CA LYS A 301 12.98 -10.45 14.67
C LYS A 301 13.15 -11.13 16.02
N ASP A 302 12.18 -11.91 16.48
CA ASP A 302 12.31 -12.68 17.71
C ASP A 302 13.42 -13.72 17.61
N ARG A 303 13.47 -14.46 16.49
CA ARG A 303 14.57 -15.40 16.20
C ARG A 303 15.92 -14.69 16.14
N LEU A 304 15.99 -13.49 15.54
CA LEU A 304 17.21 -12.70 15.50
C LEU A 304 17.64 -12.28 16.91
N ARG A 305 16.73 -11.76 17.73
CA ARG A 305 16.99 -11.41 19.13
C ARG A 305 17.54 -12.60 19.92
N GLN A 306 16.88 -13.76 19.84
CA GLN A 306 17.34 -14.97 20.52
C GLN A 306 18.76 -15.39 20.12
N ARG A 307 19.08 -15.33 18.81
CA ARG A 307 20.43 -15.61 18.31
C ARG A 307 21.47 -14.61 18.81
N LEU A 308 21.13 -13.31 18.84
CA LEU A 308 22.03 -12.27 19.34
C LEU A 308 22.27 -12.42 20.85
N GLU A 309 21.23 -12.70 21.63
CA GLU A 309 21.37 -12.95 23.07
C GLU A 309 22.17 -14.22 23.35
N GLN A 310 22.01 -15.27 22.55
CA GLN A 310 22.84 -16.46 22.65
C GLN A 310 24.31 -16.13 22.39
N ARG A 311 24.60 -15.36 21.33
CA ARG A 311 25.96 -14.90 21.01
C ARG A 311 26.56 -14.09 22.16
N LEU A 312 25.78 -13.20 22.80
CA LEU A 312 26.21 -12.48 23.99
C LEU A 312 26.59 -13.44 25.13
N ARG A 313 25.76 -14.45 25.41
CA ARG A 313 26.05 -15.45 26.45
C ARG A 313 27.33 -16.23 26.16
N GLU A 314 27.54 -16.64 24.92
CA GLU A 314 28.74 -17.38 24.49
C GLU A 314 30.02 -16.53 24.61
N HIS A 315 29.92 -15.22 24.42
CA HIS A 315 31.06 -14.29 24.46
C HIS A 315 31.37 -13.71 25.85
N ARG A 316 30.49 -13.88 26.86
CA ARG A 316 30.73 -13.39 28.24
C ARG A 316 32.04 -13.85 28.85
N LYS A 317 32.53 -15.06 28.49
CA LYS A 317 33.82 -15.56 28.98
C LYS A 317 35.01 -14.72 28.49
N PHE A 318 34.97 -14.26 27.24
CA PHE A 318 36.02 -13.43 26.65
C PHE A 318 35.96 -12.00 27.20
N GLU A 319 34.75 -11.43 27.31
CA GLU A 319 34.53 -10.13 27.94
C GLU A 319 35.12 -10.09 29.36
N ARG A 320 34.79 -11.09 30.20
CA ARG A 320 35.31 -11.18 31.57
C ARG A 320 36.83 -11.27 31.64
N ALA A 321 37.46 -12.01 30.72
CA ALA A 321 38.91 -12.14 30.65
C ALA A 321 39.57 -10.82 30.23
N ALA A 322 39.03 -10.16 29.20
CA ALA A 322 39.57 -8.91 28.67
C ALA A 322 39.36 -7.71 29.61
N ARG A 323 38.32 -7.72 30.44
CA ARG A 323 37.94 -6.57 31.29
C ARG A 323 39.04 -6.10 32.24
N LYS A 324 39.85 -7.03 32.77
CA LYS A 324 40.99 -6.67 33.64
C LYS A 324 42.11 -5.97 32.88
N ALA A 325 42.37 -6.37 31.64
CA ALA A 325 43.38 -5.72 30.80
C ALA A 325 42.87 -4.36 30.30
N TRP A 326 41.60 -4.30 29.87
CA TRP A 326 40.98 -3.06 29.41
C TRP A 326 41.01 -1.95 30.46
N ASN A 327 40.67 -2.26 31.72
CA ASN A 327 40.66 -1.27 32.79
C ASN A 327 42.06 -0.75 33.15
N ARG A 328 43.13 -1.54 32.94
CA ARG A 328 44.52 -1.13 33.24
C ARG A 328 45.10 -0.17 32.20
N GLU A 329 44.67 -0.30 30.95
CA GLU A 329 45.13 0.55 29.83
C GLU A 329 44.28 1.83 29.67
N SER A 330 43.18 1.95 30.43
CA SER A 330 42.25 3.09 30.37
C SER A 330 42.44 4.09 31.53
N GLU A 331 43.41 3.85 32.43
CA GLU A 331 43.87 4.75 33.50
C GLU A 331 45.17 5.43 33.08
#